data_AF-A0A7V5M782-F1
#
_entry.id   AF-A0A7V5M782-F1
#
_cell.length_a   1.000
_cell.length_b   1.000
_cell.length_c   1.000
_cell.angle_alpha   90.00
_cell.angle_beta   90.00
_cell.angle_gamma   90.00
#
_symmetry.space_group_name_H-M   'P 1'
#
loop_
_entity.id
_entity.type
_entity.pdbx_description
1 polymer ?
#
loop_
_entity_poly.entity_id
_entity_poly.type
_entity_poly.pdbx_seq_one_letter_code
_entity_poly.pdbx_strand_id
1 'polypeptide(L)'
;MSLLNLVRYLLRTVLVVGIILFFEKKNLQSGFEIIQILPAKIFTPNNDGWNDYLEIQYSNLNDALVSGKIFDLKGGLVAYMEKDTTKEILKWDGKDTQGRMSPGGVYIYQIEISGSENKVINGTVILAR
;
A
#
# COMPACT_ATOMS: atom_id res chain seq x y z
N MET A 1 49.24 -20.98 2.53
CA MET A 1 48.31 -19.89 2.15
C MET A 1 48.52 -18.74 3.13
N SER A 2 48.80 -17.52 2.67
CA SER A 2 49.04 -16.39 3.59
C SER A 2 47.74 -15.89 4.21
N LEU A 3 47.82 -15.32 5.43
CA LEU A 3 46.68 -14.67 6.10
C LEU A 3 46.01 -13.61 5.21
N LEU A 4 46.82 -12.90 4.41
CA LEU A 4 46.34 -11.90 3.45
C LEU A 4 45.48 -12.52 2.33
N ASN A 5 45.83 -13.71 1.85
CA ASN A 5 45.04 -14.41 0.83
C ASN A 5 43.71 -14.92 1.41
N LEU A 6 43.70 -15.36 2.68
CA LEU A 6 42.48 -15.79 3.36
C LEU A 6 41.51 -14.63 3.56
N VAL A 7 41.99 -13.47 4.03
CA VAL A 7 41.15 -12.28 4.21
C VAL A 7 40.55 -11.79 2.89
N ARG A 8 41.35 -11.76 1.81
CA ARG A 8 40.86 -11.40 0.47
C ARG A 8 39.81 -12.36 -0.06
N TYR A 9 39.98 -13.66 0.20
CA TYR A 9 39.00 -14.68 -0.18
C TYR A 9 37.68 -14.49 0.60
N LEU A 10 37.75 -14.34 1.92
CA LEU A 10 36.56 -14.12 2.76
C LEU A 10 35.81 -12.84 2.36
N LEU A 11 36.52 -11.73 2.12
CA LEU A 11 35.90 -10.48 1.66
C LEU A 11 35.20 -10.64 0.31
N ARG A 12 35.82 -11.35 -0.65
CA ARG A 12 35.19 -11.64 -1.95
C ARG A 12 33.95 -12.49 -1.80
N THR A 13 33.99 -13.54 -0.99
CA THR A 13 32.84 -14.42 -0.77
C THR A 13 31.69 -13.66 -0.10
N VAL A 14 31.98 -12.85 0.93
CA VAL A 14 30.95 -12.02 1.60
C VAL A 14 30.34 -11.00 0.64
N LEU A 15 31.16 -10.32 -0.17
CA LEU A 15 30.69 -9.36 -1.16
C LEU A 15 29.80 -10.04 -2.23
N VAL A 16 30.25 -11.17 -2.77
CA VAL A 16 29.50 -11.92 -3.81
C VAL A 16 28.18 -12.44 -3.25
N VAL A 17 28.17 -13.03 -2.05
CA VAL A 17 26.93 -13.48 -1.40
C VAL A 17 26.00 -12.30 -1.13
N GLY A 18 26.53 -11.17 -0.65
CA GLY A 18 25.73 -9.95 -0.44
C GLY A 18 25.10 -9.41 -1.73
N ILE A 19 25.85 -9.42 -2.84
CA ILE A 19 25.34 -9.03 -4.16
C ILE A 19 24.25 -10.00 -4.63
N ILE A 20 24.47 -11.32 -4.54
CA ILE A 20 23.49 -12.34 -4.94
C ILE A 20 22.19 -12.17 -4.15
N LEU A 21 22.27 -12.06 -2.82
CA LEU A 21 21.09 -11.87 -1.96
C LEU A 21 20.35 -10.56 -2.28
N PHE A 22 21.06 -9.49 -2.62
CA PHE A 22 20.45 -8.23 -3.06
C PHE A 22 19.69 -8.38 -4.39
N PHE A 23 20.28 -9.05 -5.38
CA PHE A 23 19.63 -9.32 -6.67
C PHE A 23 18.45 -10.30 -6.53
N GLU A 24 18.56 -11.31 -5.68
CA GLU A 24 17.50 -12.28 -5.42
C GLU A 24 16.30 -11.63 -4.71
N LYS A 25 16.55 -10.75 -3.73
CA LYS A 25 15.50 -9.95 -3.08
C LYS A 25 14.76 -9.02 -4.05
N LYS A 26 15.49 -8.41 -5.00
CA LYS A 26 14.90 -7.58 -6.06
C LYS A 26 14.00 -8.40 -7.01
N ASN A 27 14.37 -9.65 -7.30
CA ASN A 27 13.56 -10.55 -8.12
C ASN A 27 12.35 -11.14 -7.38
N LEU A 28 12.37 -11.16 -6.04
CA LEU A 28 11.24 -11.64 -5.22
C LEU A 28 10.11 -10.61 -5.07
N GLN A 29 10.37 -9.31 -5.28
CA GLN A 29 9.34 -8.27 -5.27
C GLN A 29 8.75 -8.07 -6.67
N SER A 30 8.12 -9.12 -7.21
CA SER A 30 7.35 -9.02 -8.45
C SER A 30 5.87 -8.75 -8.12
N GLY A 31 5.34 -7.59 -8.54
CA GLY A 31 3.91 -7.30 -8.49
C GLY A 31 3.49 -6.21 -7.50
N PHE A 32 2.20 -6.16 -7.23
CA PHE A 32 1.55 -5.14 -6.44
C PHE A 32 1.78 -5.34 -4.93
N GLU A 33 2.33 -4.32 -4.30
CA GLU A 33 2.59 -4.28 -2.87
C GLU A 33 2.00 -3.02 -2.22
N ILE A 34 1.37 -3.17 -1.06
CA ILE A 34 1.02 -2.02 -0.22
C ILE A 34 2.28 -1.60 0.54
N ILE A 35 2.70 -0.35 0.33
CA ILE A 35 3.84 0.25 1.03
C ILE A 35 3.40 0.74 2.41
N GLN A 36 2.28 1.47 2.45
CA GLN A 36 1.81 2.12 3.67
C GLN A 36 0.31 2.37 3.63
N ILE A 37 -0.31 2.34 4.81
CA ILE A 37 -1.69 2.80 5.04
C ILE A 37 -1.64 3.82 6.17
N LEU A 38 -2.10 5.03 5.87
CA LEU A 38 -2.18 6.13 6.82
C LEU A 38 -3.58 6.71 6.88
N PRO A 39 -4.09 7.01 8.08
CA PRO A 39 -3.61 6.53 9.37
C PRO A 39 -3.81 5.01 9.50
N ALA A 40 -3.12 4.39 10.46
CA ALA A 40 -3.16 2.93 10.63
C ALA A 40 -4.56 2.39 10.99
N LYS A 41 -5.45 3.21 11.55
CA LYS A 41 -6.78 2.74 12.00
C LYS A 41 -7.88 3.79 11.97
N ILE A 42 -7.62 5.02 12.39
CA ILE A 42 -8.65 6.05 12.61
C ILE A 42 -8.24 7.33 11.92
N PHE A 43 -9.13 7.87 11.08
CA PHE A 43 -8.98 9.19 10.46
C PHE A 43 -10.15 10.11 10.82
N THR A 44 -9.88 11.41 10.84
CA THR A 44 -10.75 12.49 11.31
C THR A 44 -10.77 13.60 10.24
N PRO A 45 -11.67 13.55 9.25
CA PRO A 45 -11.74 14.55 8.17
C PRO A 45 -12.37 15.86 8.68
N ASN A 46 -11.63 16.58 9.52
CA ASN A 46 -12.03 17.84 10.14
C ASN A 46 -11.25 19.05 9.55
N ASN A 47 -10.37 18.79 8.59
CA ASN A 47 -9.54 19.77 7.88
C ASN A 47 -8.52 20.48 8.79
N ASP A 48 -8.03 19.80 9.83
CA ASP A 48 -7.00 20.33 10.73
C ASP A 48 -5.55 20.03 10.27
N GLY A 49 -5.41 19.24 9.19
CA GLY A 49 -4.13 18.82 8.62
C GLY A 49 -3.63 17.47 9.15
N TRP A 50 -4.33 16.84 10.10
CA TRP A 50 -3.94 15.60 10.75
C TRP A 50 -4.96 14.50 10.52
N ASN A 51 -4.52 13.41 9.87
CA ASN A 51 -5.38 12.24 9.62
C ASN A 51 -6.71 12.61 8.94
N ASP A 52 -6.70 13.60 8.04
CA ASP A 52 -7.91 14.04 7.32
C ASP A 52 -8.39 13.04 6.27
N TYR A 53 -7.54 12.08 5.90
CA TYR A 53 -7.79 11.12 4.85
C TYR A 53 -7.36 9.73 5.28
N LEU A 54 -8.03 8.71 4.75
CA LEU A 54 -7.41 7.40 4.56
C LEU A 54 -6.59 7.47 3.27
N GLU A 55 -5.29 7.25 3.37
CA GLU A 55 -4.35 7.17 2.28
C GLU A 55 -3.68 5.80 2.26
N ILE A 56 -3.67 5.15 1.10
CA ILE A 56 -3.02 3.88 0.87
C ILE A 56 -1.99 4.08 -0.25
N GLN A 57 -0.72 4.01 0.13
CA GLN A 57 0.40 4.05 -0.78
C GLN A 57 0.78 2.63 -1.20
N TYR A 58 0.99 2.43 -2.50
CA TYR A 58 1.33 1.14 -3.07
C TYR A 58 2.50 1.24 -4.05
N SER A 59 3.05 0.10 -4.46
CA SER A 59 3.95 -0.03 -5.60
C SER A 59 3.30 -0.93 -6.65
N ASN A 60 3.31 -0.51 -7.91
CA ASN A 60 2.68 -1.22 -9.02
C ASN A 60 3.66 -1.46 -10.18
N LEU A 61 4.70 -2.26 -9.93
CA LEU A 61 5.79 -2.50 -10.88
C LEU A 61 5.35 -3.12 -12.22
N ASN A 62 4.25 -3.86 -12.23
CA ASN A 62 3.73 -4.56 -13.41
C ASN A 62 2.62 -3.78 -14.13
N ASP A 63 2.43 -2.49 -13.78
CA ASP A 63 1.39 -1.62 -14.34
C ASP A 63 0.00 -2.26 -14.35
N ALA A 64 -0.34 -2.94 -13.25
CA ALA A 64 -1.65 -3.55 -13.09
C ALA A 64 -2.74 -2.48 -12.94
N LEU A 65 -3.98 -2.83 -13.28
CA LEU A 65 -5.13 -1.97 -13.05
C LEU A 65 -5.51 -1.99 -11.57
N VAL A 66 -5.31 -0.87 -10.90
CA VAL A 66 -5.61 -0.68 -9.46
C VAL A 66 -6.85 0.19 -9.28
N SER A 67 -7.78 -0.24 -8.41
CA SER A 67 -8.93 0.55 -7.96
C SER A 67 -9.20 0.35 -6.47
N GLY A 68 -9.75 1.38 -5.82
CA GLY A 68 -10.12 1.35 -4.40
C GLY A 68 -11.60 1.63 -4.21
N LYS A 69 -12.24 0.88 -3.31
CA LYS A 69 -13.65 1.01 -2.92
C LYS A 69 -13.76 1.04 -1.40
N ILE A 70 -14.76 1.75 -0.91
CA ILE A 70 -15.12 1.81 0.50
C ILE A 70 -16.53 1.25 0.67
N PHE A 71 -16.71 0.38 1.65
CA PHE A 71 -17.98 -0.26 1.97
C PHE A 71 -18.35 -0.02 3.43
N ASP A 72 -19.65 0.01 3.72
CA ASP A 72 -20.15 -0.10 5.08
C ASP A 72 -20.10 -1.56 5.58
N LEU A 73 -20.39 -1.77 6.87
CA LEU A 73 -20.40 -3.13 7.48
C LEU A 73 -21.49 -4.05 6.92
N LYS A 74 -22.47 -3.52 6.17
CA LYS A 74 -23.51 -4.31 5.50
C LYS A 74 -23.09 -4.70 4.08
N GLY A 75 -21.89 -4.31 3.64
CA GLY A 75 -21.40 -4.53 2.28
C GLY A 75 -21.95 -3.53 1.25
N GLY A 76 -22.61 -2.46 1.69
CA GLY A 76 -23.07 -1.39 0.83
C GLY A 76 -21.90 -0.52 0.36
N LEU A 77 -21.80 -0.26 -0.95
CA LEU A 77 -20.79 0.63 -1.50
C LEU A 77 -21.03 2.06 -1.00
N VAL A 78 -20.01 2.64 -0.37
CA VAL A 78 -20.02 4.00 0.19
C VAL A 78 -19.33 4.97 -0.74
N ALA A 79 -18.14 4.62 -1.23
CA ALA A 79 -17.31 5.49 -2.05
C ALA A 79 -16.36 4.70 -2.96
N TYR A 80 -15.94 5.35 -4.05
CA TYR A 80 -14.72 4.98 -4.77
C TYR A 80 -13.58 5.85 -4.25
N MET A 81 -12.40 5.26 -4.04
CA MET A 81 -11.22 6.00 -3.62
C MET A 81 -10.67 6.82 -4.79
N GLU A 82 -10.22 8.03 -4.50
CA GLU A 82 -9.47 8.87 -5.44
C GLU A 82 -8.11 8.22 -5.71
N LYS A 83 -7.69 8.13 -6.97
CA LYS A 83 -6.42 7.52 -7.37
C LYS A 83 -5.47 8.56 -7.93
N ASP A 84 -4.28 8.67 -7.36
CA ASP A 84 -3.14 9.38 -7.94
C ASP A 84 -2.14 8.34 -8.47
N THR A 85 -2.15 8.13 -9.80
CA THR A 85 -1.26 7.15 -10.45
C THR A 85 0.20 7.59 -10.46
N THR A 86 0.48 8.89 -10.39
CA THR A 86 1.86 9.40 -10.40
C THR A 86 2.54 9.13 -9.07
N LYS A 87 1.79 9.19 -7.97
CA LYS A 87 2.27 8.92 -6.62
C LYS A 87 1.98 7.52 -6.12
N GLU A 88 1.24 6.72 -6.90
CA GLU A 88 0.77 5.39 -6.52
C GLU A 88 -0.02 5.40 -5.21
N ILE A 89 -1.04 6.27 -5.13
CA ILE A 89 -1.86 6.49 -3.94
C ILE A 89 -3.35 6.25 -4.25
N LEU A 90 -4.04 5.58 -3.34
CA LEU A 90 -5.49 5.61 -3.20
C LEU A 90 -5.88 6.42 -1.95
N LYS A 91 -6.87 7.31 -2.08
CA LYS A 91 -7.28 8.20 -1.00
C LYS A 91 -8.80 8.23 -0.80
N TRP A 92 -9.24 8.33 0.44
CA TRP A 92 -10.63 8.58 0.80
C TRP A 92 -10.73 9.69 1.86
N ASP A 93 -11.61 10.66 1.64
CA ASP A 93 -11.83 11.83 2.49
C ASP A 93 -13.03 11.70 3.44
N GLY A 94 -13.60 10.50 3.57
CA GLY A 94 -14.76 10.24 4.40
C GLY A 94 -16.10 10.58 3.75
N LYS A 95 -16.14 11.04 2.50
CA LYS A 95 -17.40 11.34 1.80
C LYS A 95 -17.93 10.14 1.02
N ASP A 96 -19.25 10.09 0.87
CA ASP A 96 -19.93 9.13 0.02
C ASP A 96 -19.84 9.52 -1.48
N THR A 97 -20.36 8.66 -2.35
CA THR A 97 -20.43 8.93 -3.81
C THR A 97 -21.21 10.19 -4.20
N GLN A 98 -21.98 10.79 -3.29
CA GLN A 98 -22.71 12.04 -3.50
C GLN A 98 -21.96 13.26 -2.91
N GLY A 99 -20.74 13.07 -2.42
CA GLY A 99 -19.94 14.11 -1.78
C GLY A 99 -20.43 14.51 -0.38
N ARG A 100 -21.29 13.71 0.25
CA ARG A 100 -21.78 13.96 1.60
C ARG A 100 -20.89 13.27 2.62
N MET A 101 -20.66 13.89 3.77
CA MET A 101 -19.91 13.26 4.84
C MET A 101 -20.57 11.98 5.31
N SER A 102 -19.82 10.88 5.30
CA SER A 102 -20.29 9.59 5.77
C SER A 102 -20.41 9.60 7.30
N PRO A 103 -21.34 8.84 7.90
CA PRO A 103 -21.43 8.74 9.35
C PRO A 103 -20.14 8.19 9.97
N GLY A 104 -19.72 8.71 11.13
CA GLY A 104 -18.67 8.09 11.92
C GLY A 104 -18.98 6.61 12.21
N GLY A 105 -17.98 5.74 12.04
CA GLY A 105 -18.16 4.29 12.10
C GLY A 105 -17.00 3.51 11.48
N VAL A 106 -17.15 2.18 11.47
CA VAL A 106 -16.19 1.27 10.83
C VAL A 106 -16.58 1.08 9.37
N TYR A 107 -15.60 1.18 8.49
CA TYR A 107 -15.72 0.96 7.06
C TYR A 107 -14.71 -0.09 6.60
N ILE A 108 -15.01 -0.75 5.49
CA ILE A 108 -14.13 -1.70 4.83
C ILE A 108 -13.56 -1.02 3.60
N TYR A 109 -12.24 -0.93 3.48
CA TYR A 109 -11.61 -0.61 2.21
C TYR A 109 -11.29 -1.89 1.45
N GLN A 110 -11.44 -1.84 0.13
CA GLN A 110 -11.13 -2.92 -0.78
C GLN A 110 -10.32 -2.36 -1.94
N ILE A 111 -9.13 -2.92 -2.14
CA ILE A 111 -8.26 -2.62 -3.27
C ILE A 111 -8.32 -3.80 -4.23
N GLU A 112 -8.76 -3.54 -5.45
CA GLU A 112 -8.81 -4.51 -6.52
C GLU A 112 -7.67 -4.24 -7.49
N ILE A 113 -6.86 -5.26 -7.75
CA ILE A 113 -5.77 -5.30 -8.71
C ILE A 113 -6.14 -6.31 -9.79
N SER A 114 -6.09 -5.90 -11.05
CA SER A 114 -6.44 -6.73 -12.20
C SER A 114 -5.51 -6.49 -13.40
N GLY A 115 -5.52 -7.38 -14.39
CA GLY A 115 -4.68 -7.27 -15.59
C GLY A 115 -3.44 -8.17 -15.51
N SER A 116 -2.26 -7.58 -15.30
CA SER A 116 -0.99 -8.32 -15.20
C SER A 116 -0.92 -9.25 -13.98
N GLU A 117 -1.71 -8.96 -12.95
CA GLU A 117 -2.01 -9.85 -11.84
C GLU A 117 -3.47 -9.66 -11.40
N ASN A 118 -4.02 -10.63 -10.65
CA ASN A 118 -5.37 -10.52 -10.07
C ASN A 118 -5.29 -10.73 -8.57
N LYS A 119 -5.61 -9.68 -7.80
CA LYS A 119 -5.48 -9.67 -6.33
C LYS A 119 -6.53 -8.75 -5.75
N VAL A 120 -7.11 -9.14 -4.61
CA VAL A 120 -8.02 -8.29 -3.84
C VAL A 120 -7.48 -8.19 -2.42
N ILE A 121 -7.33 -6.96 -1.93
CA ILE A 121 -6.85 -6.67 -0.58
C ILE A 121 -7.94 -5.91 0.16
N ASN A 122 -8.29 -6.39 1.36
CA ASN A 122 -9.30 -5.76 2.19
C ASN A 122 -8.70 -5.37 3.55
N GLY A 123 -9.28 -4.36 4.16
CA GLY A 123 -9.06 -4.06 5.57
C GLY A 123 -10.12 -3.10 6.08
N THR A 124 -9.94 -2.65 7.32
CA THR A 124 -10.91 -1.78 7.98
C THR A 124 -10.29 -0.45 8.33
N VAL A 125 -11.10 0.60 8.28
CA VAL A 125 -10.76 1.92 8.78
C VAL A 125 -11.91 2.45 9.63
N ILE A 126 -11.60 3.28 10.62
CA ILE A 126 -12.58 4.00 11.43
C ILE A 126 -12.59 5.45 10.96
N LEU A 127 -13.78 5.92 10.60
CA LEU A 127 -14.06 7.34 10.42
C LEU A 127 -14.54 7.91 11.76
N ALA A 128 -13.76 8.81 12.36
CA ALA A 128 -14.12 9.50 13.59
C ALA A 128 -14.48 10.97 13.32
N ARG A 129 -15.30 11.54 14.20
CA ARG A 129 -15.67 12.95 14.24
C ARG A 129 -15.59 13.46 15.66
#